data_AF-A0A198A5C7-F1
#
_entry.id   AF-A0A198A5C7-F1
#
_cell.length_a   1.000
_cell.length_b   1.000
_cell.length_c   1.000
_cell.angle_alpha   90.00
_cell.angle_beta   90.00
_cell.angle_gamma   90.00
#
_symmetry.space_group_name_H-M   'P 1'
#
loop_
_entity.id
_entity.type
_entity.pdbx_description
1 polymer ?
#
loop_
_entity_poly.entity_id
_entity_poly.type
_entity_poly.pdbx_seq_one_letter_code
_entity_poly.pdbx_strand_id
1 'polypeptide(L)'
;METSFTQQQKISAEMIASRIISVKELLQTELDLYEISKDAETGEHYLHYAYMHRDFTSTGEPESFHYLMPIENDDVLGMIFGEQGYAYPEHWKASFLRNGPEGFYIWWDPSHEEEQSEDDAIAAELLQKLKAFHEQGHVDPDAVRKLLEDMDETRKKNE
;
A
#
# COMPACT_ATOMS: atom_id res chain seq x y z
N MET A 1 -4.67 -2.69 -30.53
CA MET A 1 -4.33 -1.72 -29.47
C MET A 1 -4.18 -2.56 -28.23
N GLU A 2 -2.96 -2.65 -27.73
CA GLU A 2 -2.65 -3.41 -26.51
C GLU A 2 -3.28 -2.71 -25.30
N THR A 3 -3.81 -3.49 -24.36
CA THR A 3 -4.58 -2.96 -23.23
C THR A 3 -3.63 -2.48 -22.13
N SER A 4 -3.91 -1.31 -21.53
CA SER A 4 -3.21 -0.82 -20.34
C SER A 4 -3.35 -1.80 -19.17
N PHE A 5 -2.32 -1.92 -18.33
CA PHE A 5 -2.39 -2.75 -17.12
C PHE A 5 -3.40 -2.22 -16.10
N THR A 6 -3.68 -0.92 -16.10
CA THR A 6 -4.69 -0.31 -15.22
C THR A 6 -6.11 -0.86 -15.46
N GLN A 7 -6.35 -1.47 -16.63
CA GLN A 7 -7.64 -2.07 -16.99
C GLN A 7 -7.71 -3.57 -16.65
N GLN A 8 -6.64 -4.14 -16.09
CA GLN A 8 -6.53 -5.56 -15.77
C GLN A 8 -6.45 -5.76 -14.26
N GLN A 9 -7.22 -6.70 -13.71
CA GLN A 9 -7.19 -6.99 -12.27
C GLN A 9 -5.99 -7.86 -11.86
N LYS A 10 -5.50 -8.70 -12.77
CA LYS A 10 -4.43 -9.67 -12.53
C LYS A 10 -3.57 -9.77 -13.77
N ILE A 11 -2.27 -9.53 -13.62
CA ILE A 11 -1.29 -9.55 -14.73
C ILE A 11 -0.26 -10.65 -14.45
N SER A 12 0.13 -11.44 -15.46
CA SER A 12 1.16 -12.47 -15.26
C SER A 12 2.56 -11.85 -15.18
N ALA A 13 3.46 -12.48 -14.41
CA ALA A 13 4.85 -12.05 -14.35
C ALA A 13 5.54 -12.11 -15.73
N GLU A 14 5.16 -13.08 -16.57
CA GLU A 14 5.64 -13.20 -17.95
C GLU A 14 5.28 -11.98 -18.80
N MET A 15 4.08 -11.43 -18.62
CA MET A 15 3.62 -10.24 -19.34
C MET A 15 4.32 -8.96 -18.84
N ILE A 16 4.54 -8.83 -17.53
CA ILE A 16 5.34 -7.73 -16.98
C ILE A 16 6.77 -7.80 -17.54
N ALA A 17 7.40 -8.97 -17.49
CA ALA A 17 8.77 -9.16 -17.94
C ALA A 17 8.97 -8.93 -19.46
N SER A 18 7.93 -9.14 -20.28
CA SER A 18 8.01 -8.92 -21.72
C SER A 18 7.74 -7.47 -22.14
N ARG A 19 6.93 -6.72 -21.37
CA ARG A 19 6.49 -5.37 -21.72
C ARG A 19 7.18 -4.25 -20.97
N ILE A 20 7.49 -4.46 -19.69
CA ILE A 20 8.12 -3.44 -18.86
C ILE A 20 9.63 -3.41 -19.14
N ILE A 21 10.10 -2.24 -19.56
CA ILE A 21 11.51 -1.97 -19.82
C ILE A 21 12.01 -0.86 -18.90
N SER A 22 13.23 -1.01 -18.38
CA SER A 22 13.89 0.05 -17.61
C SER A 22 14.27 1.21 -18.52
N VAL A 23 13.95 2.44 -18.10
CA VAL A 23 14.28 3.69 -18.79
C VAL A 23 15.44 4.38 -18.09
N LYS A 24 15.37 4.47 -16.76
CA LYS A 24 16.35 5.20 -15.96
C LYS A 24 16.41 4.66 -14.54
N GLU A 25 17.59 4.22 -14.13
CA GLU A 25 17.87 3.94 -12.72
C GLU A 25 17.95 5.24 -11.91
N LEU A 26 17.26 5.25 -10.76
CA LEU A 26 17.25 6.35 -9.81
C LEU A 26 18.15 6.05 -8.61
N LEU A 27 18.09 4.81 -8.08
CA LEU A 27 18.89 4.34 -6.96
C LEU A 27 19.06 2.82 -7.06
N GLN A 28 20.27 2.32 -6.84
CA GLN A 28 20.52 0.89 -6.66
C GLN A 28 21.43 0.68 -5.45
N THR A 29 20.98 -0.18 -4.54
CA THR A 29 21.74 -0.65 -3.38
C THR A 29 21.85 -2.18 -3.42
N GLU A 30 22.40 -2.80 -2.37
CA GLU A 30 22.44 -4.25 -2.28
C GLU A 30 21.07 -4.91 -2.11
N LEU A 31 20.09 -4.19 -1.54
CA LEU A 31 18.76 -4.73 -1.20
C LEU A 31 17.64 -4.03 -1.96
N ASP A 32 17.84 -2.80 -2.39
CA ASP A 32 16.82 -1.94 -2.99
C ASP A 32 17.20 -1.48 -4.39
N LEU A 33 16.22 -1.45 -5.27
CA LEU A 33 16.33 -0.86 -6.60
C LEU A 33 15.15 0.07 -6.82
N TYR A 34 15.43 1.31 -7.22
CA TYR A 34 14.45 2.26 -7.73
C TYR A 34 14.81 2.65 -9.16
N GLU A 35 13.87 2.48 -10.07
CA GLU A 35 14.03 2.89 -11.46
C GLU A 35 12.72 3.39 -12.05
N ILE A 36 12.83 4.24 -13.06
CA ILE A 36 11.73 4.57 -13.94
C ILE A 36 11.71 3.54 -15.05
N SER A 37 10.56 2.89 -15.19
CA SER A 37 10.29 1.89 -16.19
C SER A 37 9.14 2.33 -17.08
N LYS A 38 9.00 1.67 -18.22
CA LYS A 38 8.01 2.00 -19.23
C LYS A 38 7.43 0.73 -19.83
N ASP A 39 6.13 0.75 -20.10
CA ASP A 39 5.49 -0.24 -20.95
C ASP A 39 5.82 0.05 -22.42
N ALA A 40 6.54 -0.88 -23.06
CA ALA A 40 6.96 -0.75 -24.44
C ALA A 40 5.78 -0.72 -25.43
N GLU A 41 4.61 -1.24 -25.05
CA GLU A 41 3.44 -1.34 -25.92
C GLU A 41 2.49 -0.15 -25.79
N THR A 42 2.23 0.33 -24.56
CA THR A 42 1.30 1.46 -24.33
C THR A 42 2.02 2.80 -24.20
N GLY A 43 3.29 2.78 -23.81
CA GLY A 43 4.08 3.96 -23.53
C GLY A 43 3.91 4.55 -22.12
N GLU A 44 3.11 3.91 -21.27
CA GLU A 44 2.89 4.31 -19.88
C GLU A 44 4.17 4.15 -19.05
N HIS A 45 4.39 5.06 -18.11
CA HIS A 45 5.55 5.06 -17.23
C HIS A 45 5.17 4.52 -15.86
N TYR A 46 6.14 3.88 -15.22
CA TYR A 46 6.01 3.27 -13.92
C TYR A 46 7.25 3.61 -13.08
N LEU A 47 7.04 3.97 -11.82
CA LEU A 47 8.08 3.88 -10.82
C LEU A 47 8.17 2.43 -10.36
N HIS A 48 9.31 1.80 -10.62
CA HIS A 48 9.61 0.43 -10.23
C HIS A 48 10.48 0.43 -8.97
N TYR A 49 9.95 -0.14 -7.90
CA TYR A 49 10.69 -0.46 -6.70
C TYR A 49 10.84 -1.98 -6.59
N ALA A 50 12.08 -2.46 -6.47
CA ALA A 50 12.36 -3.86 -6.20
C ALA A 50 13.17 -4.01 -4.91
N TYR A 51 12.75 -4.95 -4.06
CA TYR A 51 13.35 -5.26 -2.78
C TYR A 51 13.73 -6.73 -2.70
N MET A 52 14.98 -7.02 -2.31
CA MET A 52 15.46 -8.37 -2.09
C MET A 52 15.49 -8.71 -0.60
N HIS A 53 14.61 -9.62 -0.18
CA HIS A 53 14.62 -10.18 1.17
C HIS A 53 15.48 -11.45 1.21
N ARG A 54 16.43 -11.50 2.14
CA ARG A 54 17.23 -12.70 2.39
C ARG A 54 16.75 -13.36 3.68
N ASP A 55 16.06 -14.49 3.54
CA ASP A 55 15.73 -15.32 4.70
C ASP A 55 16.97 -16.16 5.09
N PHE A 56 17.49 -15.91 6.29
CA PHE A 56 18.64 -16.64 6.85
C PHE A 56 18.23 -17.89 7.63
N THR A 57 16.94 -18.18 7.76
CA THR A 57 16.38 -19.26 8.59
C THR A 57 15.86 -20.45 7.79
N SER A 58 15.43 -20.25 6.53
CA SER A 58 14.86 -21.26 5.65
C SER A 58 15.54 -21.24 4.27
N THR A 59 16.18 -22.34 3.87
CA THR A 59 16.80 -22.63 2.55
C THR A 59 17.80 -21.62 1.94
N GLY A 60 17.84 -20.36 2.39
CA GLY A 60 18.75 -19.31 1.92
C GLY A 60 18.42 -18.71 0.55
N GLU A 61 17.30 -19.09 -0.06
CA GLU A 61 16.89 -18.56 -1.36
C GLU A 61 16.39 -17.10 -1.19
N PRO A 62 16.96 -16.14 -1.92
CA PRO A 62 16.53 -14.75 -1.85
C PRO A 62 15.15 -14.58 -2.49
N GLU A 63 14.23 -13.96 -1.75
CA GLU A 63 12.91 -13.57 -2.27
C GLU A 63 12.99 -12.14 -2.82
N SER A 64 12.44 -11.92 -4.01
CA SER A 64 12.39 -10.61 -4.64
C SER A 64 10.96 -10.10 -4.72
N PHE A 65 10.73 -8.92 -4.17
CA PHE A 65 9.46 -8.21 -4.21
C PHE A 65 9.56 -7.07 -5.21
N HIS A 66 8.54 -6.92 -6.03
CA HIS A 66 8.48 -5.96 -7.12
C HIS A 66 7.19 -5.15 -7.02
N TYR A 67 7.34 -3.83 -7.06
CA TYR A 67 6.28 -2.86 -6.99
C TYR A 67 6.35 -1.93 -8.19
N LEU A 68 5.24 -1.74 -8.89
CA LEU A 68 5.14 -0.90 -10.09
C LEU A 68 4.00 0.10 -9.89
N MET A 69 4.35 1.34 -9.58
CA MET A 69 3.39 2.43 -9.45
C MET A 69 3.29 3.22 -10.76
N PRO A 70 2.10 3.37 -11.36
CA PRO A 70 1.91 4.25 -12.50
C PRO A 70 2.30 5.69 -12.16
N ILE A 71 3.00 6.36 -13.06
CA ILE A 71 3.41 7.76 -12.91
C ILE A 71 3.10 8.55 -14.18
N GLU A 72 2.83 9.85 -14.03
CA GLU A 72 2.62 10.72 -15.18
C GLU A 72 3.95 11.18 -15.80
N ASN A 73 3.91 11.65 -17.05
CA ASN A 73 5.10 12.11 -17.76
C ASN A 73 5.79 13.31 -17.06
N ASP A 74 5.02 14.17 -16.42
CA ASP A 74 5.56 15.34 -15.71
C ASP A 74 6.30 14.90 -14.43
N ASP A 75 5.80 13.86 -13.74
CA ASP A 75 6.43 13.29 -12.56
C ASP A 75 7.75 12.58 -12.90
N VAL A 76 7.82 11.91 -14.05
CA VAL A 76 9.06 11.29 -14.57
C VAL A 76 10.21 12.30 -14.58
N LEU A 77 9.96 13.51 -15.10
CA LEU A 77 10.98 14.56 -15.15
C LEU A 77 11.35 15.04 -13.74
N GLY A 78 10.35 15.29 -12.89
CA GLY A 78 10.56 15.71 -11.51
C GLY A 78 11.43 14.73 -10.71
N MET A 79 11.19 13.42 -10.86
CA MET A 79 11.98 12.37 -10.21
C MET A 79 13.42 12.30 -10.76
N ILE A 80 13.60 12.40 -12.08
CA ILE A 80 14.94 12.35 -12.71
C ILE A 80 15.81 13.53 -12.25
N PHE A 81 15.22 14.72 -12.08
CA PHE A 81 15.95 15.90 -11.61
C PHE A 81 16.06 16.00 -10.08
N GLY A 82 15.45 15.08 -9.34
CA GLY A 82 15.46 15.06 -7.87
C GLY A 82 14.59 16.14 -7.22
N GLU A 83 13.63 16.70 -7.97
CA GLU A 83 12.67 17.69 -7.48
C GLU A 83 11.47 17.03 -6.79
N GLN A 84 11.16 15.79 -7.15
CA GLN A 84 10.13 14.97 -6.53
C GLN A 84 10.72 13.74 -5.83
N GLY A 85 10.18 13.40 -4.66
CA GLY A 85 10.54 12.18 -3.93
C GLY A 85 9.82 10.95 -4.49
N TYR A 86 10.48 9.81 -4.43
CA TYR A 86 10.01 8.53 -5.00
C TYR A 86 10.16 7.34 -4.03
N ALA A 87 10.64 7.59 -2.81
CA ALA A 87 10.88 6.54 -1.82
C ALA A 87 9.58 5.86 -1.36
N TYR A 88 9.64 4.53 -1.25
CA TYR A 88 8.60 3.74 -0.60
C TYR A 88 8.90 3.65 0.91
N PRO A 89 7.87 3.76 1.77
CA PRO A 89 6.44 3.95 1.46
C PRO A 89 5.99 5.42 1.31
N GLU A 90 6.85 6.40 1.60
CA GLU A 90 6.44 7.79 1.84
C GLU A 90 5.71 8.45 0.65
N HIS A 91 6.14 8.13 -0.57
CA HIS A 91 5.60 8.71 -1.81
C HIS A 91 4.64 7.78 -2.55
N TRP A 92 4.32 6.61 -2.00
CA TRP A 92 3.52 5.57 -2.64
C TRP A 92 2.09 5.59 -2.13
N LYS A 93 1.37 6.66 -2.49
CA LYS A 93 -0.02 6.89 -2.06
C LYS A 93 -1.08 6.47 -3.09
N ALA A 94 -0.65 6.28 -4.33
CA ALA A 94 -1.52 5.82 -5.41
C ALA A 94 -1.52 4.29 -5.45
N SER A 95 -2.55 3.71 -6.07
CA SER A 95 -2.58 2.27 -6.27
C SER A 95 -1.43 1.81 -7.17
N PHE A 96 -0.79 0.70 -6.81
CA PHE A 96 0.37 0.16 -7.51
C PHE A 96 0.25 -1.35 -7.68
N LEU A 97 0.95 -1.91 -8.66
CA LEU A 97 1.05 -3.35 -8.85
C LEU A 97 2.12 -3.93 -7.94
N ARG A 98 1.84 -5.05 -7.28
CA ARG A 98 2.82 -5.83 -6.53
C ARG A 98 2.85 -7.28 -6.96
N ASN A 99 4.03 -7.90 -6.99
CA ASN A 99 4.12 -9.33 -7.26
C ASN A 99 3.60 -10.16 -6.07
N GLY A 100 2.85 -11.21 -6.37
CA GLY A 100 2.38 -12.20 -5.41
C GLY A 100 3.13 -13.53 -5.53
N PRO A 101 2.96 -14.42 -4.54
CA PRO A 101 3.66 -15.71 -4.49
C PRO A 101 3.30 -16.66 -5.65
N GLU A 102 2.16 -16.44 -6.32
CA GLU A 102 1.70 -17.27 -7.44
C GLU A 102 2.22 -16.82 -8.82
N GLY A 103 3.19 -15.89 -8.89
CA GLY A 103 3.75 -15.43 -10.17
C GLY A 103 2.84 -14.45 -10.93
N PHE A 104 1.98 -13.73 -10.21
CA PHE A 104 1.10 -12.71 -10.77
C PHE A 104 1.28 -11.39 -10.03
N TYR A 105 1.00 -10.30 -10.74
CA TYR A 105 0.90 -8.96 -10.20
C TYR A 105 -0.56 -8.62 -9.93
N ILE A 106 -0.80 -8.01 -8.78
CA ILE A 106 -2.12 -7.54 -8.33
C ILE A 106 -2.04 -6.07 -7.96
N TRP A 107 -3.11 -5.33 -8.24
CA TRP A 107 -3.24 -3.95 -7.77
C TRP A 107 -3.44 -3.92 -6.26
N TRP A 108 -2.66 -3.10 -5.59
CA TRP A 108 -2.75 -2.77 -4.19
C TRP A 108 -3.04 -1.30 -4.02
N ASP A 109 -3.95 -0.96 -3.13
CA ASP A 109 -4.34 0.42 -2.86
C ASP A 109 -3.99 0.79 -1.41
N PRO A 110 -2.92 1.59 -1.18
CA PRO A 110 -2.44 1.90 0.15
C PRO A 110 -3.34 2.90 0.92
N SER A 111 -4.26 3.59 0.24
CA SER A 111 -5.17 4.55 0.91
C SER A 111 -6.08 3.89 1.94
N HIS A 112 -6.35 2.59 1.81
CA HIS A 112 -7.17 1.84 2.75
C HIS A 112 -6.44 1.57 4.08
N GLU A 113 -5.10 1.66 4.12
CA GLU A 113 -4.34 1.49 5.36
C GLU A 113 -4.44 2.72 6.28
N GLU A 114 -4.59 3.93 5.70
CA GLU A 114 -4.81 5.16 6.48
C GLU A 114 -6.20 5.14 7.16
N GLU A 115 -7.26 4.68 6.47
CA GLU A 115 -8.60 4.49 7.05
C GLU A 115 -8.60 3.45 8.18
N GLN A 116 -7.82 2.38 8.05
CA GLN A 116 -7.74 1.31 9.04
C GLN A 116 -7.11 1.78 10.36
N SER A 117 -6.15 2.72 10.30
CA SER A 117 -5.56 3.33 11.49
C SER A 117 -6.53 4.23 12.26
N GLU A 118 -7.46 4.91 11.58
CA GLU A 118 -8.50 5.73 12.21
C GLU A 118 -9.55 4.84 12.88
N ASP A 119 -9.96 3.76 12.20
CA ASP A 119 -10.85 2.74 12.76
C ASP A 119 -10.24 2.02 13.98
N ASP A 120 -8.94 1.73 13.95
CA ASP A 120 -8.22 1.12 15.08
C ASP A 120 -8.16 2.07 16.30
N ALA A 121 -7.99 3.37 16.07
CA ALA A 121 -8.03 4.36 17.15
C ALA A 121 -9.43 4.46 17.78
N ILE A 122 -10.48 4.42 16.96
CA ILE A 122 -11.88 4.38 17.41
C ILE A 122 -12.15 3.09 18.20
N ALA A 123 -11.69 1.95 17.70
CA ALA A 123 -11.83 0.66 18.36
C ALA A 123 -11.12 0.65 19.73
N ALA A 124 -9.91 1.23 19.82
CA ALA A 124 -9.18 1.38 21.07
C ALA A 124 -9.94 2.26 22.09
N GLU A 125 -10.51 3.38 21.65
CA GLU A 125 -11.31 4.28 22.51
C GLU A 125 -12.59 3.59 23.02
N LEU A 126 -13.30 2.87 22.15
CA LEU A 126 -14.49 2.11 22.51
C LEU A 126 -14.17 0.97 23.50
N LEU A 127 -13.07 0.25 23.29
CA LEU A 127 -12.58 -0.77 24.22
C LEU A 127 -12.24 -0.19 25.58
N GLN A 128 -11.64 1.00 25.64
CA GLN A 128 -11.32 1.66 26.89
C GLN A 128 -12.58 2.07 27.66
N LYS A 129 -13.60 2.59 26.97
CA LYS A 129 -14.90 2.94 27.58
C LYS A 129 -15.64 1.70 28.11
N LEU A 130 -15.64 0.59 27.36
CA LEU A 130 -16.21 -0.69 27.79
C LEU A 130 -15.49 -1.26 29.02
N LYS A 131 -14.16 -1.19 29.04
CA LYS A 131 -13.36 -1.67 30.17
C LYS A 131 -13.62 -0.84 31.43
N ALA A 132 -13.67 0.49 31.31
CA ALA A 132 -13.99 1.38 32.41
C ALA A 132 -15.39 1.13 32.98
N PHE A 133 -16.38 0.87 32.11
CA PHE A 133 -17.73 0.50 32.52
C PHE A 133 -17.78 -0.85 33.25
N HIS A 134 -17.06 -1.86 32.74
CA HIS A 134 -16.95 -3.17 33.36
C HIS A 134 -16.27 -3.12 34.74
N GLU A 135 -15.20 -2.34 34.88
CA GLU A 135 -14.48 -2.16 36.16
C GLU A 135 -15.31 -1.41 37.20
N GLN A 136 -16.21 -0.52 36.78
CA GLN A 136 -17.11 0.21 37.67
C GLN A 136 -18.27 -0.65 38.22
N GLY A 137 -18.50 -1.85 37.67
CA GLY A 137 -19.46 -2.82 38.21
C GLY A 137 -20.94 -2.40 38.14
N HIS A 138 -21.25 -1.29 37.46
CA HIS A 138 -22.60 -0.77 37.30
C HIS A 138 -23.30 -1.45 36.11
N VAL A 139 -24.08 -2.49 36.39
CA VAL A 139 -24.93 -3.19 35.40
C VAL A 139 -26.40 -2.75 35.48
N ASP A 140 -26.66 -1.57 36.05
CA ASP A 140 -28.02 -1.04 36.06
C ASP A 140 -28.46 -0.56 34.66
N PRO A 141 -29.76 -0.67 34.33
CA PRO A 141 -30.25 -0.38 32.98
C PRO A 141 -30.02 1.06 32.50
N ASP A 142 -29.93 2.03 33.42
CA ASP A 142 -29.71 3.44 33.09
C ASP A 142 -28.24 3.72 32.78
N ALA A 143 -27.30 3.09 33.51
CA ALA A 143 -25.88 3.13 33.20
C ALA A 143 -25.56 2.49 31.84
N VAL A 144 -26.22 1.37 31.49
CA VAL A 144 -26.08 0.73 30.18
C VAL A 144 -26.63 1.62 29.06
N ARG A 145 -27.79 2.27 29.27
CA ARG A 145 -28.35 3.20 28.28
C ARG A 145 -27.40 4.37 28.00
N LYS A 146 -26.83 4.96 29.05
CA LYS A 146 -25.88 6.05 28.93
C LYS A 146 -24.60 5.65 28.20
N LEU A 147 -24.08 4.45 28.47
CA LEU A 147 -22.92 3.91 27.75
C LEU A 147 -23.19 3.80 26.24
N LEU A 148 -24.37 3.28 25.85
CA LEU A 148 -24.74 3.13 24.46
C LEU A 148 -24.90 4.49 23.76
N GLU A 149 -25.49 5.48 24.44
CA GLU A 149 -25.58 6.86 23.94
C GLU A 149 -24.19 7.49 23.75
N ASP A 150 -23.29 7.35 24.72
CA ASP A 150 -21.91 7.87 24.62
C ASP A 150 -21.10 7.19 23.50
N MET A 151 -21.33 5.88 23.25
CA MET A 151 -20.70 5.14 22.15
C MET A 151 -21.22 5.59 20.78
N ASP A 152 -22.53 5.82 20.65
CA ASP A 152 -23.14 6.32 19.41
C ASP A 152 -22.69 7.75 19.08
N GLU A 153 -22.49 8.60 20.09
CA GLU A 153 -21.94 9.95 19.90
C GLU A 153 -20.47 9.92 19.45
N THR A 154 -19.67 9.00 20.00
CA THR A 154 -18.26 8.81 19.60
C THR A 154 -18.16 8.42 18.13
N ARG A 155 -19.10 7.58 17.66
CA ARG A 155 -19.18 7.16 16.26
C ARG A 155 -19.60 8.28 15.31
N LYS A 156 -20.55 9.14 15.70
CA LYS A 156 -21.07 10.23 14.87
C LYS A 156 -20.19 11.47 14.80
N LYS A 157 -19.29 11.67 15.77
CA LYS A 157 -18.42 12.85 15.81
C LYS A 157 -17.28 12.82 14.79
N ASN A 158 -17.00 11.64 14.25
CA ASN A 158 -15.92 11.37 13.30
C ASN A 158 -16.43 10.93 11.91
N GLU A 159 -17.75 10.99 11.66
CA GLU A 159 -18.37 11.00 10.31
C GLU A 159 -18.48 12.44 9.78
#